data_AF-A0A7S4NS37-F1
#
_entry.id   AF-A0A7S4NS37-F1
#
_cell.length_a   1.000
_cell.length_b   1.000
_cell.length_c   1.000
_cell.angle_alpha   90.00
_cell.angle_beta   90.00
_cell.angle_gamma   90.00
#
_symmetry.space_group_name_H-M   'P 1'
#
loop_
_entity.id
_entity.type
_entity.pdbx_description
1 polymer ?
#
loop_
_entity_poly.entity_id
_entity_poly.type
_entity_poly.pdbx_seq_one_letter_code
_entity_poly.pdbx_strand_id
1 'polypeptide(L)'
;LEGIFHLFWLGGVYLDVLPLMSKNVLHWSSADVATWATFVLAQEKFRSSFLQHDISGPFLLKLTNDALRTELNIVSYGLRVMLIQEIELLEKTHHNIQSAQDQGKESAALSTKRDLYFHFQNLMDSRITHLSSLSLSSLPSPSPP
;
A
#
# COMPACT_ATOMS: atom_id res chain seq x y z
N LEU A 1 10.59 19.03 13.04
CA LEU A 1 11.00 17.69 13.52
C LEU A 1 10.09 16.55 13.04
N GLU A 2 8.86 16.82 12.55
CA GLU A 2 7.95 15.75 12.10
C GLU A 2 8.28 15.10 10.74
N GLY A 3 9.01 15.78 9.84
CA GLY A 3 9.31 15.24 8.51
C GLY A 3 10.31 14.08 8.47
N ILE A 4 11.21 13.96 9.46
CA ILE A 4 12.25 12.91 9.50
C ILE A 4 11.66 11.58 9.98
N PHE A 5 10.62 11.59 10.81
CA PHE A 5 9.95 10.37 11.27
C PHE A 5 9.19 9.67 10.14
N HIS A 6 8.64 10.41 9.16
CA HIS A 6 8.02 9.83 7.97
C HIS A 6 9.01 9.08 7.07
N LEU A 7 10.23 9.59 6.92
CA LEU A 7 11.28 8.94 6.12
C LEU A 7 11.81 7.65 6.80
N PHE A 8 11.93 7.65 8.13
CA PHE A 8 12.30 6.45 8.89
C PHE A 8 11.17 5.41 8.95
N TRP A 9 9.90 5.82 9.04
CA TRP A 9 8.74 4.92 9.04
C TRP A 9 8.51 4.27 7.68
N LEU A 10 8.62 5.03 6.59
CA LEU A 10 8.54 4.47 5.23
C LEU A 10 9.64 3.42 5.00
N GLY A 11 10.86 3.62 5.49
CA GLY A 11 11.96 2.67 5.31
C GLY A 11 11.74 1.30 5.96
N GLY A 12 11.15 1.26 7.16
CA GLY A 12 10.85 0.00 7.87
C GLY A 12 9.67 -0.76 7.26
N VAL A 13 8.54 -0.06 7.05
CA VAL A 13 7.32 -0.66 6.48
C VAL A 13 7.55 -1.08 5.02
N TYR A 14 8.40 -0.37 4.27
CA TYR A 14 8.75 -0.71 2.89
C TYR A 14 9.43 -2.07 2.75
N LEU A 15 10.36 -2.41 3.66
CA LEU A 15 11.05 -3.71 3.61
C LEU A 15 10.10 -4.88 3.84
N ASP A 16 9.04 -4.67 4.62
CA ASP A 16 8.04 -5.70 4.91
C ASP A 16 7.01 -5.87 3.78
N VAL A 17 6.72 -4.80 3.02
CA VAL A 17 5.72 -4.79 1.94
C VAL A 17 6.27 -5.35 0.62
N LEU A 18 7.56 -5.13 0.32
CA LEU A 18 8.16 -5.61 -0.92
C LEU A 18 8.00 -7.13 -1.15
N PRO A 19 8.29 -8.00 -0.17
CA PRO A 19 8.06 -9.45 -0.31
C PRO A 19 6.58 -9.78 -0.53
N LEU A 20 5.66 -9.04 0.11
CA LEU A 20 4.22 -9.24 0.01
C LEU A 20 3.71 -9.05 -1.41
N MET A 21 4.22 -8.05 -2.13
CA MET A 21 3.82 -7.77 -3.51
C MET A 21 4.13 -8.90 -4.50
N SER A 22 5.09 -9.76 -4.17
CA SER A 22 5.44 -10.93 -4.98
C SER A 22 4.59 -12.17 -4.66
N LYS A 23 3.91 -12.16 -3.51
CA LYS A 23 3.13 -13.26 -2.95
C LYS A 23 1.69 -13.18 -3.46
N ASN A 24 1.09 -14.33 -3.74
CA ASN A 24 -0.32 -14.41 -4.09
C ASN A 24 -1.18 -13.91 -2.93
N VAL A 25 -2.03 -12.92 -3.21
CA VAL A 25 -2.92 -12.25 -2.24
C VAL A 25 -3.82 -13.23 -1.51
N LEU A 26 -4.27 -14.31 -2.15
CA LEU A 26 -5.10 -15.34 -1.49
C LEU A 26 -4.40 -16.04 -0.32
N HIS A 27 -3.06 -15.95 -0.22
CA HIS A 27 -2.27 -16.52 0.87
C HIS A 27 -1.80 -15.47 1.88
N TRP A 28 -2.26 -14.23 1.76
CA TRP A 28 -1.92 -13.18 2.72
C TRP A 28 -2.60 -13.45 4.06
N SER A 29 -1.80 -13.45 5.12
CA SER A 29 -2.28 -13.47 6.50
C SER A 29 -2.95 -12.13 6.87
N SER A 30 -3.64 -12.07 8.00
CA SER A 30 -4.16 -10.78 8.50
C SER A 30 -3.04 -9.80 8.86
N ALA A 31 -1.86 -10.28 9.26
CA ALA A 31 -0.68 -9.46 9.45
C ALA A 31 -0.16 -8.88 8.13
N ASP A 32 -0.11 -9.70 7.07
CA ASP A 32 0.29 -9.30 5.72
C ASP A 32 -0.63 -8.17 5.20
N VAL A 33 -1.94 -8.36 5.33
CA VAL A 33 -2.94 -7.37 4.92
C VAL A 33 -2.84 -6.09 5.74
N ALA A 34 -2.67 -6.19 7.06
CA ALA A 34 -2.56 -5.02 7.92
C ALA A 34 -1.31 -4.18 7.59
N THR A 35 -0.17 -4.83 7.33
CA THR A 35 1.07 -4.18 6.89
C THR A 35 0.86 -3.49 5.54
N TRP A 36 0.26 -4.17 4.58
CA TRP A 36 -0.05 -3.60 3.26
C TRP A 36 -1.02 -2.41 3.33
N ALA A 37 -2.14 -2.55 4.05
CA ALA A 37 -3.16 -1.50 4.15
C ALA A 37 -2.58 -0.25 4.83
N THR A 38 -1.74 -0.45 5.85
CA THR A 38 -1.03 0.62 6.55
C THR A 38 -0.10 1.38 5.62
N PHE A 39 0.62 0.66 4.76
CA PHE A 39 1.48 1.25 3.73
C PHE A 39 0.69 2.07 2.70
N VAL A 40 -0.39 1.49 2.15
CA VAL A 40 -1.26 2.18 1.19
C VAL A 40 -1.85 3.46 1.79
N LEU A 41 -2.38 3.38 3.01
CA LEU A 41 -3.00 4.50 3.70
C LEU A 41 -2.00 5.48 4.31
N ALA A 42 -0.72 5.11 4.40
CA ALA A 42 0.34 5.81 5.13
C ALA A 42 -0.06 6.18 6.58
N GLN A 43 -0.83 5.32 7.26
CA GLN A 43 -1.41 5.59 8.57
C GLN A 43 -1.43 4.33 9.45
N GLU A 44 -0.48 4.23 10.39
CA GLU A 44 -0.33 3.09 11.32
C GLU A 44 -1.60 2.80 12.16
N LYS A 45 -2.39 3.83 12.46
CA LYS A 45 -3.61 3.69 13.31
C LYS A 45 -4.63 2.69 12.74
N PHE A 46 -4.61 2.43 11.44
CA PHE A 46 -5.53 1.48 10.83
C PHE A 46 -5.06 0.02 10.96
N ARG A 47 -3.77 -0.22 11.22
CA ARG A 47 -3.19 -1.56 11.36
C ARG A 47 -3.94 -2.39 12.40
N SER A 48 -4.20 -1.81 13.56
CA SER A 48 -4.93 -2.45 14.67
C SER A 48 -6.34 -2.89 14.25
N SER A 49 -7.01 -2.09 13.42
CA SER A 49 -8.35 -2.38 12.94
C SER A 49 -8.35 -3.57 11.96
N PHE A 50 -7.43 -3.63 11.01
CA PHE A 50 -7.30 -4.78 10.11
C PHE A 50 -6.96 -6.08 10.87
N LEU A 51 -6.10 -6.00 11.89
CA LEU A 51 -5.76 -7.14 12.75
C LEU A 51 -6.94 -7.59 13.62
N GLN A 52 -7.64 -6.65 14.26
CA GLN A 52 -8.76 -6.94 15.16
C GLN A 52 -9.92 -7.62 14.44
N HIS A 53 -10.16 -7.24 13.18
CA HIS A 53 -11.20 -7.82 12.34
C HIS A 53 -10.72 -9.06 11.55
N ASP A 54 -9.48 -9.54 11.79
CA ASP A 54 -8.84 -10.69 11.14
C ASP A 54 -8.99 -10.69 9.60
N ILE A 55 -8.77 -9.53 8.99
CA ILE A 55 -8.91 -9.37 7.53
C ILE A 55 -7.72 -10.03 6.84
N SER A 56 -7.90 -11.27 6.38
CA SER A 56 -6.93 -11.98 5.54
C SER A 56 -7.15 -11.70 4.05
N GLY A 57 -6.21 -12.10 3.20
CA GLY A 57 -6.21 -11.81 1.77
C GLY A 57 -7.53 -12.12 1.03
N PRO A 58 -8.14 -13.30 1.22
CA PRO A 58 -9.43 -13.61 0.61
C PRO A 58 -10.58 -12.69 1.05
N PHE A 59 -10.53 -12.16 2.28
CA PHE A 59 -11.51 -11.19 2.78
C PHE A 59 -11.19 -9.77 2.30
N LEU A 60 -9.91 -9.43 2.17
CA LEU A 60 -9.47 -8.15 1.61
C LEU A 60 -10.09 -7.92 0.23
N LEU A 61 -10.04 -8.93 -0.65
CA LEU A 61 -10.61 -8.87 -2.01
C LEU A 61 -12.15 -8.74 -2.03
N LYS A 62 -12.82 -8.91 -0.89
CA LYS A 62 -14.28 -8.79 -0.76
C LYS A 62 -14.71 -7.54 0.00
N LEU A 63 -13.75 -6.71 0.44
CA LEU A 63 -14.07 -5.50 1.18
C LEU A 63 -14.85 -4.52 0.30
N THR A 64 -15.93 -4.01 0.87
CA THR A 64 -16.77 -2.99 0.23
C THR A 64 -16.49 -1.62 0.84
N ASN A 65 -16.88 -0.56 0.12
CA ASN A 65 -16.78 0.81 0.66
C ASN A 65 -17.50 0.96 2.02
N ASP A 66 -18.64 0.29 2.17
CA ASP A 66 -19.41 0.30 3.40
C ASP A 66 -18.67 -0.40 4.54
N ALA A 67 -18.11 -1.61 4.31
CA ALA A 67 -17.33 -2.32 5.32
C ALA A 67 -16.09 -1.52 5.77
N LEU A 68 -15.41 -0.85 4.83
CA LEU A 68 -14.29 0.05 5.16
C LEU A 68 -14.73 1.20 6.06
N ARG A 69 -15.96 1.70 5.90
CA ARG A 69 -16.50 2.80 6.69
C ARG A 69 -17.01 2.33 8.05
N THR A 70 -17.82 1.28 8.10
CA THR A 70 -18.55 0.85 9.30
C THR A 70 -17.71 -0.04 10.19
N GLU A 71 -17.02 -1.04 9.62
CA GLU A 71 -16.26 -2.02 10.38
C GLU A 71 -14.84 -1.50 10.66
N LEU A 72 -14.18 -0.96 9.64
CA LEU A 72 -12.78 -0.52 9.75
C LEU A 72 -12.61 0.97 10.11
N ASN A 73 -13.73 1.68 10.30
CA ASN A 73 -13.77 3.08 10.70
C ASN A 73 -12.92 4.03 9.82
N ILE A 74 -12.77 3.72 8.53
CA ILE A 74 -12.10 4.59 7.55
C ILE A 74 -13.10 5.62 7.06
N VAL A 75 -13.38 6.63 7.88
CA VAL A 75 -14.44 7.63 7.63
C VAL A 75 -14.14 8.53 6.42
N SER A 76 -12.86 8.76 6.11
CA SER A 76 -12.45 9.56 4.94
C SER A 76 -12.82 8.85 3.64
N TYR A 77 -13.69 9.47 2.84
CA TYR A 77 -14.08 8.95 1.54
C TYR A 77 -12.88 8.78 0.60
N GLY A 78 -11.97 9.77 0.56
CA GLY A 78 -10.78 9.70 -0.30
C GLY A 78 -9.86 8.51 0.05
N LEU A 79 -9.68 8.21 1.34
CA LEU A 79 -8.91 7.04 1.76
C LEU A 79 -9.59 5.73 1.35
N ARG A 80 -10.92 5.65 1.46
CA ARG A 80 -11.66 4.46 1.02
C ARG A 80 -11.58 4.24 -0.49
N VAL A 81 -11.73 5.30 -1.30
CA VAL A 81 -11.61 5.22 -2.75
C VAL A 81 -10.22 4.73 -3.15
N MET A 82 -9.17 5.32 -2.58
CA MET A 82 -7.79 4.89 -2.82
C MET A 82 -7.59 3.42 -2.45
N LEU A 83 -8.05 2.98 -1.28
CA LEU A 83 -7.88 1.59 -0.85
C LEU A 83 -8.63 0.61 -1.78
N ILE A 84 -9.83 0.95 -2.23
CA ILE A 84 -10.59 0.12 -3.19
C ILE A 84 -9.86 0.01 -4.53
N GLN A 85 -9.31 1.12 -5.05
CA GLN A 85 -8.53 1.10 -6.28
C GLN A 85 -7.31 0.18 -6.18
N GLU A 86 -6.63 0.20 -5.03
CA GLU A 86 -5.48 -0.67 -4.78
C GLU A 86 -5.90 -2.16 -4.65
N ILE A 87 -7.06 -2.45 -4.03
CA ILE A 87 -7.63 -3.80 -3.98
C ILE A 87 -7.93 -4.32 -5.40
N GLU A 88 -8.55 -3.51 -6.25
CA GLU A 88 -8.82 -3.87 -7.65
C GLU A 88 -7.54 -4.16 -8.44
N LEU A 89 -6.46 -3.44 -8.13
CA LEU A 89 -5.15 -3.64 -8.75
C LEU A 89 -4.52 -4.97 -8.32
N LEU A 90 -4.63 -5.31 -7.04
CA LEU A 90 -4.24 -6.61 -6.49
C LEU A 90 -5.04 -7.76 -7.14
N GLU A 91 -6.34 -7.59 -7.30
CA GLU A 91 -7.23 -8.60 -7.91
C GLU A 91 -6.89 -8.83 -9.39
N LYS A 92 -6.71 -7.75 -10.18
CA LYS A 92 -6.28 -7.84 -11.58
C LYS A 92 -4.94 -8.57 -11.72
N THR A 93 -4.00 -8.26 -10.84
CA THR A 93 -2.67 -8.88 -10.86
C THR A 93 -2.76 -10.37 -10.52
N HIS A 94 -3.59 -10.72 -9.55
CA HIS A 94 -3.84 -12.11 -9.20
C HIS A 94 -4.42 -12.90 -10.39
N HIS A 95 -5.45 -12.38 -11.07
CA HIS A 95 -6.04 -13.02 -12.24
C HIS A 95 -5.03 -13.20 -13.40
N ASN A 96 -4.17 -12.20 -13.62
CA ASN A 96 -3.12 -12.27 -14.64
C ASN A 96 -2.04 -13.30 -14.32
N ILE A 97 -1.65 -13.43 -13.05
CA ILE A 97 -0.67 -14.44 -12.61
C ILE A 97 -1.25 -15.84 -12.74
N GLN A 98 -2.49 -16.07 -12.32
CA GLN A 98 -3.14 -17.39 -12.44
C GLN A 98 -3.29 -17.82 -13.90
N SER A 99 -3.84 -16.94 -14.74
CA SER A 99 -4.03 -17.24 -16.17
C SER A 99 -2.70 -17.47 -16.92
N ALA A 100 -1.61 -16.83 -16.48
CA ALA A 100 -0.28 -17.05 -17.04
C ALA A 100 0.35 -18.38 -16.58
N GLN A 101 0.11 -18.82 -15.35
CA GLN A 101 0.56 -20.12 -14.84
C GLN A 101 -0.16 -21.28 -15.54
N ASP A 102 -1.47 -21.16 -15.75
CA ASP A 102 -2.28 -22.20 -16.41
C ASP A 102 -1.94 -22.36 -17.90
N GLN A 103 -1.32 -21.35 -18.51
CA GLN A 103 -0.97 -21.34 -19.93
C GLN A 103 0.53 -21.54 -20.22
N GLY A 104 1.37 -21.82 -19.20
CA GLY A 104 2.82 -21.93 -19.37
C GLY A 104 3.49 -20.64 -19.87
N LYS A 105 2.83 -19.48 -19.68
CA LYS A 105 3.29 -18.16 -20.16
C LYS A 105 4.04 -17.44 -19.04
N GLU A 106 5.18 -18.00 -18.64
CA GLU A 106 6.03 -17.45 -17.58
C GLU A 106 6.47 -15.99 -17.84
N SER A 107 6.61 -15.62 -19.12
CA SER A 107 6.94 -14.24 -19.55
C SER A 107 5.84 -13.21 -19.24
N ALA A 108 4.57 -13.61 -19.28
CA ALA A 108 3.44 -12.71 -18.98
C ALA A 108 3.31 -12.46 -17.47
N ALA A 109 3.44 -13.52 -16.66
CA ALA A 109 3.43 -13.41 -15.20
C ALA A 109 4.59 -12.52 -14.70
N LEU A 110 5.77 -12.66 -15.30
CA LEU A 110 6.94 -11.85 -14.95
C LEU A 110 6.76 -10.37 -15.35
N SER A 111 6.10 -10.09 -16.47
CA SER A 111 5.75 -8.72 -16.89
C SER A 111 4.79 -8.08 -15.91
N THR A 112 3.70 -8.78 -15.53
CA THR A 112 2.72 -8.24 -14.58
C THR A 112 3.34 -7.97 -13.20
N LYS A 113 4.21 -8.87 -12.71
CA LYS A 113 4.96 -8.63 -11.47
C LYS A 113 5.83 -7.38 -11.54
N ARG A 114 6.48 -7.16 -12.68
CA ARG A 114 7.31 -5.98 -12.93
C ARG A 114 6.46 -4.70 -12.96
N ASP A 115 5.30 -4.73 -13.62
CA ASP A 115 4.40 -3.58 -13.71
C ASP A 115 3.85 -3.18 -12.34
N LEU A 116 3.49 -4.17 -11.52
CA LEU A 116 3.05 -3.93 -10.15
C LEU A 116 4.17 -3.34 -9.28
N TYR A 117 5.38 -3.88 -9.41
CA TYR A 117 6.56 -3.31 -8.74
C TYR A 117 6.79 -1.84 -9.14
N PHE A 118 6.72 -1.51 -10.43
CA PHE A 118 6.86 -0.14 -10.91
C PHE A 118 5.72 0.77 -10.44
N HIS A 119 4.48 0.27 -10.42
CA HIS A 119 3.34 1.04 -9.90
C HIS A 119 3.56 1.43 -8.43
N PHE A 120 3.96 0.47 -7.60
CA PHE A 120 4.26 0.73 -6.19
C PHE A 120 5.50 1.61 -6.01
N GLN A 121 6.52 1.44 -6.84
CA GLN A 121 7.70 2.31 -6.82
C GLN A 121 7.35 3.76 -7.20
N ASN A 122 6.50 3.97 -8.21
CA ASN A 122 6.02 5.30 -8.58
C ASN A 122 5.11 5.92 -7.51
N LEU A 123 4.25 5.11 -6.86
CA LEU A 123 3.46 5.53 -5.72
C LEU A 123 4.38 6.04 -4.58
N MET A 124 5.50 5.35 -4.37
CA MET A 124 6.51 5.73 -3.38
C MET A 124 7.26 7.00 -3.76
N ASP A 125 7.75 7.09 -4.99
CA ASP A 125 8.49 8.26 -5.47
C ASP A 125 7.62 9.52 -5.46
N SER A 126 6.34 9.40 -5.81
CA SER A 126 5.37 10.50 -5.71
C SER A 126 5.18 10.97 -4.26
N ARG A 127 5.17 10.06 -3.28
CA ARG A 127 5.01 10.39 -1.87
C ARG A 127 6.29 11.01 -1.27
N ILE A 128 7.46 10.49 -1.63
CA ILE A 128 8.76 11.04 -1.21
C ILE A 128 8.97 12.46 -1.79
N THR A 129 8.61 12.67 -3.06
CA THR A 129 8.76 13.97 -3.73
C THR A 129 7.85 15.05 -3.11
N HIS A 130 6.60 14.70 -2.78
CA HIS A 130 5.70 15.61 -2.06
C HIS A 130 6.25 16.01 -0.68
N LEU A 131 6.87 15.09 0.05
CA LEU A 131 7.46 15.38 1.37
C LEU A 131 8.73 16.25 1.28
N SER A 132 9.52 16.08 0.23
CA SER A 132 10.74 16.86 -0.02
C SER A 132 10.43 18.33 -0.33
N SER A 133 9.31 18.59 -1.02
CA SER A 133 8.83 19.94 -1.34
C SER A 133 8.35 20.74 -0.11
N LEU A 134 7.81 20.06 0.90
CA LEU A 134 7.31 20.70 2.13
C LEU A 134 8.44 21.09 3.10
N SER A 135 9.62 20.45 2.99
CA SER A 135 10.75 20.68 3.90
C SER A 135 11.64 21.87 3.51
N LEU A 136 11.59 22.34 2.25
CA LEU A 136 12.42 23.47 1.80
C LEU A 136 11.84 24.85 2.14
N SER A 137 10.53 24.96 2.37
CA SER A 137 9.83 26.22 2.60
C SER A 137 9.90 26.75 4.04
N SER A 138 10.54 26.03 4.96
CA SER A 138 10.55 26.33 6.41
C SER A 138 11.93 26.67 6.99
N LEU A 139 12.93 26.98 6.16
CA LEU A 139 14.24 27.46 6.65
C LEU A 139 14.15 28.96 6.99
N PRO A 140 14.36 29.38 8.26
CA PRO A 140 14.49 30.80 8.57
C PRO A 140 15.72 31.37 7.87
N SER A 141 15.54 32.50 7.17
CA SER A 141 16.63 33.21 6.50
C SER A 141 17.73 33.58 7.51
N PRO A 142 19.01 33.39 7.18
CA PRO A 142 20.10 33.81 8.06
C PRO A 142 20.06 35.32 8.21
N SER A 143 19.94 35.80 9.45
CA SER A 143 20.03 37.23 9.76
C SER A 143 21.41 37.76 9.32
N PRO A 144 21.46 38.90 8.63
CA PRO A 144 22.72 39.50 8.20
C PRO A 144 23.57 39.96 9.40
N PRO A 145 24.90 40.02 9.23
CA PRO A 145 25.87 40.29 10.29
C PRO A 145 25.78 41.71 10.87
#